data_AF-A0A0C9MEI5-F1
#
_entry.id   AF-A0A0C9MEI5-F1
#
_cell.length_a   1.000
_cell.length_b   1.000
_cell.length_c   1.000
_cell.angle_alpha   90.00
_cell.angle_beta   90.00
_cell.angle_gamma   90.00
#
_symmetry.space_group_name_H-M   'P 1'
#
loop_
_entity.id
_entity.type
_entity.pdbx_description
1 polymer ?
#
loop_
_entity_poly.entity_id
_entity_poly.type
_entity_poly.pdbx_seq_one_letter_code
_entity_poly.pdbx_strand_id
1 'polypeptide(L)'
;MATFKYCLECNNLLYPREDKNERKLMFACRNCEYQEQAENVCVYRHEIVHAPSEQTMMLADLSTDPTLPRANVQCAKCGHPEAVFFQSSSRRADAKMTLFYVCGNRGCGHRWVD
;
A
#
# COMPACT_ATOMS: atom_id res chain seq x y z
N MET A 1 8.60 9.88 2.92
CA MET A 1 8.60 9.02 1.71
C MET A 1 8.94 9.89 0.51
N ALA A 2 9.61 9.35 -0.50
CA ALA A 2 9.80 10.07 -1.76
C ALA A 2 8.42 10.25 -2.41
N THR A 3 8.02 11.49 -2.65
CA THR A 3 6.73 11.85 -3.25
C THR A 3 6.97 12.56 -4.56
N PHE A 4 6.33 12.09 -5.63
CA PHE A 4 6.38 12.75 -6.93
C PHE A 4 5.46 13.97 -6.95
N LYS A 5 5.90 15.06 -7.58
CA LYS A 5 5.12 16.28 -7.78
C LYS A 5 4.92 16.55 -9.28
N TYR A 6 3.85 17.26 -9.60
CA TYR A 6 3.46 17.62 -10.96
C TYR A 6 3.51 19.14 -11.13
N CYS A 7 3.86 19.57 -12.34
CA CYS A 7 3.91 20.98 -12.71
C CYS A 7 2.50 21.61 -12.68
N LEU A 8 2.36 22.77 -12.03
CA LEU A 8 1.09 23.48 -11.93
C LEU A 8 0.61 24.07 -13.27
N GLU A 9 1.51 24.27 -14.24
CA GLU A 9 1.18 24.89 -15.53
C GLU A 9 0.77 23.85 -16.59
N CYS A 10 1.54 22.77 -16.71
CA CYS A 10 1.40 21.81 -17.81
C CYS A 10 1.14 20.37 -17.36
N ASN A 11 0.96 20.12 -16.06
CA ASN A 11 0.69 18.80 -15.46
C ASN A 11 1.70 17.69 -15.81
N ASN A 12 2.91 18.06 -16.24
CA ASN A 12 4.00 17.10 -16.46
C ASN A 12 4.73 16.79 -15.15
N LEU A 13 5.37 15.63 -15.09
CA LEU A 13 6.17 15.21 -13.94
C LEU A 13 7.34 16.18 -13.70
N LEU A 14 7.54 16.59 -12.44
CA LEU A 14 8.70 17.38 -12.04
C LEU A 14 9.91 16.50 -11.74
N TYR A 15 11.09 16.99 -12.10
CA TYR A 15 12.36 16.28 -11.91
C TYR A 15 13.22 16.98 -10.86
N PRO A 16 13.92 16.23 -9.99
CA PRO A 16 14.83 16.79 -9.01
C PRO A 16 16.01 17.50 -9.70
N ARG A 17 16.33 18.71 -9.25
CA ARG A 17 17.41 19.56 -9.74
C ARG A 17 18.06 20.27 -8.56
N GLU A 18 19.40 20.36 -8.55
CA GLU A 18 20.13 21.12 -7.55
C GLU A 18 20.21 22.61 -7.94
N ASP A 19 19.88 23.50 -7.02
CA ASP A 19 20.33 24.89 -7.06
C ASP A 19 21.70 25.00 -6.39
N LYS A 20 22.75 25.24 -7.19
CA LYS A 20 24.14 25.27 -6.74
C LYS A 20 24.49 26.48 -5.88
N ASN A 21 23.77 27.59 -6.04
CA ASN A 21 24.05 28.83 -5.33
C ASN A 21 23.54 28.74 -3.89
N GLU A 22 22.31 28.29 -3.72
CA GLU A 22 21.68 28.14 -2.41
C GLU A 22 21.90 26.76 -1.78
N ARG A 23 22.44 25.81 -2.55
CA ARG A 23 22.62 24.40 -2.15
C ARG A 23 21.32 23.74 -1.70
N LYS A 24 20.26 23.97 -2.47
CA LYS A 24 18.91 23.45 -2.20
C LYS A 24 18.45 22.50 -3.29
N LEU A 25 17.63 21.52 -2.89
CA LEU A 25 16.92 20.66 -3.82
C LEU A 25 15.68 21.37 -4.36
N MET A 26 15.58 21.44 -5.68
CA MET A 26 14.45 21.98 -6.42
C MET A 26 13.79 20.87 -7.25
N PHE A 27 12.52 21.03 -7.57
CA PHE A 27 11.79 20.25 -8.55
C PHE A 27 11.47 21.13 -9.74
N ALA A 28 11.91 20.74 -10.94
CA ALA A 28 11.76 21.54 -12.15
C ALA A 28 11.05 20.75 -13.27
N CYS A 29 10.22 21.45 -14.03
CA CYS A 29 9.59 20.90 -15.22
C CYS A 29 10.62 20.83 -16.37
N ARG A 30 10.46 19.84 -17.28
CA ARG A 30 11.25 19.77 -18.53
C ARG A 30 10.58 20.46 -19.71
N ASN A 31 9.28 20.77 -19.60
CA ASN A 31 8.46 21.28 -20.71
C ASN A 31 8.16 22.78 -20.59
N CYS A 32 8.24 23.35 -19.39
CA CYS A 32 8.08 24.78 -19.12
C CYS A 32 9.09 25.25 -18.07
N GLU A 33 9.01 26.51 -17.66
CA GLU A 33 9.96 27.15 -16.72
C GLU A 33 9.59 26.95 -15.24
N TYR A 34 8.46 26.29 -14.96
CA TYR A 34 8.02 26.04 -13.58
C TYR A 34 9.06 25.25 -12.78
N GLN A 35 9.38 25.79 -11.60
CA GLN A 35 10.25 25.16 -10.62
C GLN A 35 9.80 25.52 -9.21
N GLU A 36 10.03 24.62 -8.26
CA GLU A 36 9.66 24.81 -6.86
C GLU A 36 10.67 24.15 -5.92
N GLN A 37 10.76 24.64 -4.68
CA GLN A 37 11.65 24.07 -3.69
C GLN A 37 11.09 22.75 -3.15
N ALA A 38 11.95 21.75 -2.99
CA ALA A 38 11.57 20.48 -2.39
C ALA A 38 11.35 20.63 -0.88
N GLU A 39 10.18 20.20 -0.40
CA GLU A 39 9.88 20.07 1.03
C GLU A 39 10.58 18.85 1.65
N ASN A 40 10.73 17.78 0.86
CA ASN A 40 11.41 16.55 1.26
C ASN A 40 12.67 16.33 0.40
N VAL A 41 13.81 16.11 1.05
CA VAL A 41 15.11 15.85 0.40
C VAL A 41 15.26 14.43 -0.13
N CYS A 42 14.37 13.50 0.24
CA CYS A 42 14.39 12.13 -0.24
C CYS A 42 13.84 12.04 -1.67
N VAL A 43 14.74 11.95 -2.66
CA VAL A 43 14.40 11.84 -4.09
C VAL A 43 13.96 10.43 -4.47
N TYR A 44 14.60 9.41 -3.90
CA TYR A 44 14.33 8.02 -4.21
C TYR A 44 14.51 7.15 -2.96
N ARG A 45 13.62 6.18 -2.79
CA ARG A 45 13.71 5.15 -1.76
C ARG A 45 13.36 3.82 -2.40
N HIS A 46 14.31 2.89 -2.36
CA HIS A 46 14.05 1.49 -2.68
C HIS A 46 13.79 0.75 -1.37
N GLU A 47 12.53 0.39 -1.13
CA GLU A 47 12.15 -0.38 0.05
C GLU A 47 12.10 -1.86 -0.31
N ILE A 48 13.07 -2.62 0.21
CA ILE A 48 13.14 -4.07 0.01
C ILE A 48 12.23 -4.71 1.05
N VAL A 49 11.00 -4.99 0.65
CA VAL A 49 10.03 -5.67 1.52
C VAL A 49 10.18 -7.18 1.35
N HIS A 50 10.65 -7.86 2.40
CA HIS A 50 10.78 -9.32 2.51
C HIS A 50 9.53 -10.01 3.06
N ALA A 51 8.48 -9.26 3.43
CA ALA A 51 7.20 -9.82 3.80
C ALA A 51 6.23 -9.77 2.61
N PRO A 52 5.42 -10.82 2.38
CA PRO A 52 4.29 -10.70 1.46
C PRO A 52 3.40 -9.56 1.96
N SER A 53 3.06 -8.63 1.06
CA SER A 53 2.26 -7.47 1.45
C SER A 53 0.90 -7.92 1.97
N GLU A 54 0.49 -7.38 3.11
CA GLU A 54 -0.88 -7.46 3.65
C GLU A 54 -1.92 -6.81 2.72
N GLN A 55 -1.53 -6.38 1.52
CA GLN A 55 -2.40 -5.78 0.51
C GLN A 55 -3.57 -6.70 0.13
N THR A 56 -3.42 -8.02 0.24
CA THR A 56 -4.53 -8.97 0.02
C THR A 56 -5.65 -8.78 1.04
N MET A 57 -5.35 -8.32 2.26
CA MET A 57 -6.36 -7.98 3.26
C MET A 57 -7.12 -6.69 2.94
N MET A 58 -6.84 -5.93 1.87
CA MET A 58 -7.58 -4.71 1.56
C MET A 58 -8.89 -4.94 0.81
N LEU A 59 -9.12 -6.12 0.22
CA LEU A 59 -10.32 -6.41 -0.58
C LEU A 59 -11.59 -6.41 0.30
N ALA A 60 -12.59 -5.61 -0.09
CA ALA A 60 -13.82 -5.39 0.67
C ALA A 60 -14.73 -6.63 0.75
N ASP A 61 -14.75 -7.45 -0.30
CA ASP A 61 -15.81 -8.43 -0.53
C ASP A 61 -15.44 -9.89 -0.21
N LEU A 62 -14.31 -10.10 0.47
CA LEU A 62 -13.79 -11.44 0.79
C LEU A 62 -14.75 -12.27 1.65
N SER A 63 -15.55 -11.63 2.51
CA SER A 63 -16.56 -12.34 3.33
C SER A 63 -17.71 -12.94 2.52
N THR A 64 -17.91 -12.44 1.28
CA THR A 64 -19.02 -12.83 0.41
C THR A 64 -18.62 -13.81 -0.67
N ASP A 65 -17.32 -13.96 -0.92
CA ASP A 65 -16.80 -14.86 -1.93
C ASP A 65 -17.12 -16.32 -1.56
N PRO A 66 -17.94 -17.03 -2.34
CA PRO A 66 -18.31 -18.41 -2.06
C PRO A 66 -17.17 -19.40 -2.36
N THR A 67 -16.12 -18.96 -3.06
CA THR A 67 -14.97 -19.82 -3.42
C THR A 67 -13.93 -19.89 -2.31
N LEU A 68 -13.98 -18.99 -1.34
CA LEU A 68 -13.04 -18.98 -0.22
C LEU A 68 -13.49 -19.91 0.92
N PRO A 69 -12.55 -20.63 1.55
CA PRO A 69 -12.87 -21.53 2.65
C PRO A 69 -13.23 -20.74 3.93
N ARG A 70 -14.08 -21.36 4.76
CA ARG A 70 -14.55 -20.83 6.03
C ARG A 70 -14.08 -21.71 7.18
N ALA A 71 -13.69 -21.08 8.28
CA ALA A 71 -13.30 -21.74 9.52
C ALA A 71 -14.17 -21.24 10.69
N ASN A 72 -14.38 -22.12 11.67
CA ASN A 72 -15.08 -21.81 12.92
C ASN A 72 -14.14 -21.08 13.89
N VAL A 73 -13.74 -19.87 13.53
CA VAL A 73 -12.90 -18.99 14.34
C VAL A 73 -13.71 -17.78 14.76
N GLN A 74 -13.83 -17.59 16.07
CA GLN A 74 -14.61 -16.49 16.64
C GLN A 74 -13.90 -15.14 16.41
N CYS A 75 -14.63 -14.19 15.82
CA CYS A 75 -14.15 -12.83 15.63
C CYS A 75 -13.99 -12.11 16.97
N ALA A 76 -12.78 -11.61 17.26
CA ALA A 76 -12.49 -10.86 18.47
C ALA A 76 -13.29 -9.55 18.62
N LYS A 77 -13.76 -8.97 17.50
CA LYS A 77 -14.48 -7.68 17.49
C LYS A 77 -15.98 -7.81 17.72
N CYS A 78 -16.64 -8.82 17.14
CA CYS A 78 -18.11 -8.94 17.18
C CYS A 78 -18.62 -10.30 17.71
N GLY A 79 -17.73 -11.25 18.02
CA GLY A 79 -18.09 -12.56 18.52
C GLY A 79 -18.72 -13.51 17.50
N HIS A 80 -18.78 -13.13 16.21
CA HIS A 80 -19.30 -14.02 15.17
C HIS A 80 -18.41 -15.27 15.03
N PRO A 81 -18.98 -16.49 14.97
CA PRO A 81 -18.21 -17.74 15.08
C PRO A 81 -17.50 -18.16 13.79
N GLU A 82 -17.80 -17.54 12.65
CA GLU A 82 -17.20 -17.87 11.36
C GLU A 82 -16.26 -16.79 10.85
N ALA A 83 -15.16 -17.24 10.25
CA ALA A 83 -14.21 -16.40 9.53
C ALA A 83 -13.88 -17.04 8.18
N VAL A 84 -13.84 -16.23 7.12
CA VAL A 84 -13.24 -16.62 5.85
C VAL A 84 -11.73 -16.51 6.01
N PHE A 85 -10.98 -17.47 5.46
CA PHE A 85 -9.52 -17.43 5.50
C PHE A 85 -8.89 -17.67 4.14
N PHE A 86 -7.69 -17.13 3.93
CA PHE A 86 -6.91 -17.30 2.70
C PHE A 86 -5.42 -17.08 2.97
N GLN A 87 -4.59 -17.54 2.03
CA GLN A 87 -3.15 -17.27 2.03
C GLN A 87 -2.83 -16.12 1.09
N SER A 88 -1.66 -15.49 1.27
CA SER A 88 -1.20 -14.47 0.33
C SER A 88 -1.11 -15.05 -1.08
N SER A 89 -1.60 -14.30 -2.07
CA SER A 89 -1.43 -14.64 -3.49
C SER A 89 -0.02 -14.36 -4.03
N SER A 90 0.92 -13.96 -3.16
CA SER A 90 2.32 -13.73 -3.51
C SER A 90 2.96 -15.02 -4.05
N ARG A 91 3.49 -14.95 -5.27
CA ARG A 91 4.25 -16.05 -5.90
C ARG A 91 5.74 -16.04 -5.57
N ARG A 92 6.17 -15.20 -4.63
CA ARG A 92 7.58 -15.11 -4.24
C ARG A 92 7.99 -16.36 -3.44
N ALA A 93 9.22 -16.81 -3.61
CA ALA A 93 9.73 -18.02 -2.94
C ALA A 93 9.81 -17.88 -1.41
N ASP A 94 9.83 -16.66 -0.88
CA ASP A 94 9.79 -16.31 0.54
C ASP A 94 8.34 -16.16 1.09
N ALA A 95 7.32 -16.52 0.30
CA ALA A 95 5.93 -16.49 0.74
C ALA A 95 5.72 -17.47 1.91
N LYS A 96 5.43 -16.91 3.08
CA LYS A 96 5.04 -17.69 4.26
C LYS A 96 3.63 -18.23 4.08
N MET A 97 3.34 -19.39 4.67
CA MET A 97 2.00 -20.00 4.74
C MET A 97 1.10 -19.33 5.80
N THR A 98 1.27 -18.02 5.98
CA THR A 98 0.49 -17.19 6.91
C THR A 98 -0.97 -17.17 6.47
N LEU A 99 -1.88 -17.37 7.42
CA LEU A 99 -3.32 -17.34 7.17
C LEU A 99 -3.88 -15.96 7.53
N PHE A 100 -4.59 -15.38 6.58
CA PHE A 100 -5.34 -14.14 6.76
C PHE A 100 -6.80 -14.50 6.99
N TYR A 101 -7.41 -13.89 8.00
CA TYR A 101 -8.79 -14.10 8.37
C TYR A 101 -9.61 -12.83 8.15
N VAL A 102 -10.85 -13.00 7.71
CA VAL A 102 -11.86 -11.96 7.58
C VAL A 102 -13.13 -12.47 8.24
N CYS A 103 -13.71 -11.67 9.14
CA CYS A 103 -14.95 -12.01 9.82
C CYS A 103 -16.07 -12.30 8.80
N GLY A 104 -16.78 -13.42 8.96
CA GLY A 104 -17.90 -13.81 8.11
C GLY A 104 -19.12 -12.88 8.20
N ASN A 105 -19.20 -12.06 9.26
CA ASN A 105 -20.22 -11.03 9.39
C ASN A 105 -19.90 -9.81 8.52
N ARG A 106 -20.70 -9.62 7.46
CA ARG A 106 -20.59 -8.50 6.51
C ARG A 106 -20.59 -7.12 7.18
N GLY A 107 -21.31 -6.96 8.30
CA GLY A 107 -21.34 -5.69 9.03
C GLY A 107 -20.09 -5.42 9.88
N CYS A 108 -19.28 -6.44 10.16
CA CYS A 108 -18.11 -6.30 11.04
C CYS A 108 -16.83 -5.94 10.27
N GLY A 109 -16.55 -6.66 9.18
CA GLY A 109 -15.37 -6.45 8.33
C GLY A 109 -14.02 -6.56 9.04
N HIS A 110 -13.96 -7.16 10.24
CA HIS A 110 -12.71 -7.30 10.99
C HIS A 110 -11.78 -8.29 10.30
N ARG A 111 -10.49 -7.96 10.21
CA ARG A 111 -9.46 -8.73 9.53
C ARG A 111 -8.26 -8.89 10.45
N TRP A 112 -7.68 -10.08 10.50
CA TRP A 112 -6.54 -10.39 11.35
C TRP A 112 -5.67 -11.48 10.72
N VAL A 113 -4.47 -11.63 11.27
CA VAL A 113 -3.44 -12.58 10.83
C VAL A 113 -3.15 -13.55 11.97
N ASP A 114 -2.89 -14.80 11.63
CA ASP A 114 -2.22 -15.77 12.52
C ASP A 114 -0.81 -16.05 12.02
#